data_AF-A0A4R4R8G9-F1
#
_entry.id   AF-A0A4R4R8G9-F1
#
_cell.length_a   1.000
_cell.length_b   1.000
_cell.length_c   1.000
_cell.angle_alpha   90.00
_cell.angle_beta   90.00
_cell.angle_gamma   90.00
#
_symmetry.space_group_name_H-M   'P 1'
#
loop_
_entity.id
_entity.type
_entity.pdbx_description
1 polymer ?
#
loop_
_entity_poly.entity_id
_entity_poly.type
_entity_poly.pdbx_seq_one_letter_code
_entity_poly.pdbx_strand_id
1 'polypeptide(L)'
;MVRALTAALKERGLVATVRRRGVVWVFGPVGEPGADGVAGDEGEWVPGTGLRQEVWCAERPDGGALWWFWVWWDGAGGSGPDLEPLCPAGEIEAAAERIAVVLAASSG
;
A
#
# COMPACT_ATOMS: atom_id res chain seq x y z
N MET A 1 6.24 11.84 7.79
CA MET A 1 4.94 11.27 7.38
C MET A 1 5.13 9.96 6.62
N VAL A 2 5.64 9.94 5.38
CA VAL A 2 5.86 8.68 4.62
C VAL A 2 6.65 7.62 5.39
N ARG A 3 7.79 7.99 5.98
CA ARG A 3 8.59 7.07 6.80
C ARG A 3 7.84 6.55 8.04
N ALA A 4 7.01 7.39 8.65
CA ALA A 4 6.23 7.01 9.83
C ALA A 4 5.13 6.01 9.44
N LEU A 5 4.43 6.26 8.33
CA LEU A 5 3.46 5.30 7.78
C LEU A 5 4.13 3.96 7.44
N THR A 6 5.27 3.98 6.76
CA THR A 6 6.03 2.76 6.45
C THR A 6 6.43 2.00 7.72
N ALA A 7 6.85 2.68 8.79
CA ALA A 7 7.16 2.03 10.07
C ALA A 7 5.91 1.38 10.69
N ALA A 8 4.82 2.13 10.80
CA ALA A 8 3.56 1.67 11.36
C ALA A 8 2.96 0.46 10.60
N LEU A 9 3.13 0.42 9.27
CA LEU A 9 2.73 -0.72 8.44
C LEU A 9 3.61 -1.96 8.69
N LYS A 10 4.93 -1.77 8.85
CA LYS A 10 5.86 -2.88 9.16
C LYS A 10 5.62 -3.47 10.54
N GLU A 11 5.31 -2.65 11.54
CA GLU A 11 4.93 -3.11 12.88
C GLU A 11 3.66 -3.99 12.86
N ARG A 12 2.82 -3.83 11.83
CA ARG A 12 1.62 -4.64 11.59
C ARG A 12 1.88 -5.88 10.72
N GLY A 13 3.14 -6.19 10.41
CA GLY A 13 3.53 -7.35 9.60
C GLY A 13 3.32 -7.15 8.08
N LEU A 14 3.06 -5.92 7.64
CA LEU A 14 2.91 -5.60 6.21
C LEU A 14 4.25 -5.22 5.58
N VAL A 15 4.40 -5.54 4.30
CA VAL A 15 5.56 -5.08 3.53
C VAL A 15 5.20 -3.74 2.89
N ALA A 16 5.93 -2.69 3.24
CA ALA A 16 5.72 -1.34 2.69
C ALA A 16 7.02 -0.81 2.07
N THR A 17 6.93 -0.36 0.81
CA THR A 17 8.04 0.23 0.04
C THR A 17 7.69 1.63 -0.43
N VAL A 18 8.63 2.56 -0.30
CA VAL A 18 8.48 3.92 -0.82
C VAL A 18 9.00 3.94 -2.25
N ARG A 19 8.14 4.25 -3.23
CA ARG A 19 8.55 4.32 -4.65
C ARG A 19 9.13 5.67 -5.02
N ARG A 20 8.45 6.75 -4.62
CA ARG A 20 8.85 8.13 -4.84
C ARG A 20 8.32 8.99 -3.70
N ARG A 21 8.66 10.29 -3.71
CA ARG A 21 8.20 11.22 -2.67
C ARG A 21 6.67 11.19 -2.59
N GLY A 22 6.15 10.80 -1.44
CA GLY A 22 4.72 10.70 -1.17
C GLY A 22 4.05 9.40 -1.62
N VAL A 23 4.70 8.50 -2.35
CA VAL A 23 4.07 7.27 -2.85
C VAL A 23 4.59 6.05 -2.12
N VAL A 24 3.67 5.29 -1.53
CA VAL A 24 3.96 4.06 -0.81
C VAL A 24 3.18 2.91 -1.44
N TRP A 25 3.88 1.82 -1.74
CA TRP A 25 3.26 0.56 -2.10
C TRP A 25 3.26 -0.33 -0.88
N VAL A 26 2.11 -0.89 -0.58
CA VAL A 26 1.90 -1.78 0.55
C VAL A 26 1.43 -3.11 -0.02
N PHE A 27 2.02 -4.18 0.49
CA PHE A 27 1.69 -5.53 0.11
C PHE A 27 1.15 -6.24 1.35
N GLY A 28 0.13 -7.08 1.14
CA GLY A 28 -0.34 -7.98 2.18
C GLY A 28 0.80 -8.85 2.71
N PRO A 29 0.65 -9.45 3.90
CA PRO A 29 1.59 -10.48 4.33
C PRO A 29 1.58 -11.57 3.25
N VAL A 30 2.77 -11.99 2.82
CA VAL A 30 2.90 -13.16 1.94
C VAL A 30 2.22 -14.30 2.70
N GLY A 31 1.06 -14.76 2.22
CA GLY A 31 0.54 -16.06 2.65
C GLY A 31 1.67 -17.04 2.44
N GLU A 32 1.98 -17.85 3.48
CA GLU A 32 2.97 -18.91 3.37
C GLU A 32 2.81 -19.57 2.00
N PRO A 33 3.91 -19.80 1.24
CA PRO A 33 3.78 -20.45 -0.06
C PRO A 33 2.96 -21.71 0.19
N GLY A 34 1.74 -21.76 -0.39
CA GLY A 34 0.97 -22.98 -0.43
C GLY A 34 1.93 -24.05 -0.92
N ALA A 35 1.99 -25.18 -0.21
CA ALA A 35 3.06 -26.18 -0.22
C ALA A 35 3.35 -26.86 -1.59
N ASP A 36 2.92 -26.25 -2.70
CA ASP A 36 2.83 -26.84 -4.02
C ASP A 36 3.60 -26.02 -5.08
N GLY A 37 4.24 -24.90 -4.71
CA GLY A 37 4.99 -24.04 -5.62
C GLY A 37 6.51 -24.25 -5.50
N VAL A 38 7.11 -24.89 -6.50
CA VAL A 38 8.55 -25.14 -6.65
C VAL A 38 9.40 -23.96 -6.18
N ALA A 39 10.19 -24.18 -5.13
CA ALA A 39 11.22 -23.27 -4.66
C ALA A 39 12.29 -23.11 -5.76
N GLY A 40 12.24 -21.98 -6.46
CA GLY A 40 13.36 -21.47 -7.25
C GLY A 40 14.39 -20.87 -6.30
N ASP A 41 15.58 -21.45 -6.35
CA ASP A 41 16.80 -21.04 -5.68
C ASP A 41 17.12 -19.55 -5.94
N GLU A 42 17.69 -18.88 -4.93
CA GLU A 42 18.30 -17.54 -4.98
C GLU A 42 17.36 -16.30 -5.01
N GLY A 43 16.95 -15.84 -3.82
CA GLY A 43 17.06 -14.44 -3.39
C GLY A 43 16.30 -13.33 -4.13
N GLU A 44 15.50 -13.63 -5.14
CA GLU A 44 14.68 -12.65 -5.83
C GLU A 44 13.31 -12.58 -5.14
N TRP A 45 13.09 -11.49 -4.38
CA TRP A 45 11.76 -11.16 -3.86
C TRP A 45 10.85 -10.86 -5.05
N VAL A 46 10.27 -11.90 -5.64
CA VAL A 46 9.17 -11.76 -6.59
C VAL A 46 7.97 -11.34 -5.74
N PRO A 47 7.34 -10.17 -5.97
CA PRO A 47 6.04 -9.86 -5.37
C PRO A 47 5.02 -10.84 -5.95
N GLY A 48 5.04 -12.07 -5.43
CA GLY A 48 4.20 -13.16 -5.85
C GLY A 48 2.80 -12.87 -5.37
N THR A 49 1.88 -12.67 -6.32
CA THR A 49 0.41 -12.87 -6.22
C THR A 49 -0.36 -12.27 -5.03
N GLY A 50 0.31 -11.58 -4.12
CA GLY A 50 -0.24 -10.96 -2.94
C GLY A 50 -0.87 -9.63 -3.30
N LEU A 51 -2.00 -9.35 -2.65
CA LEU A 51 -2.74 -8.12 -2.87
C LEU A 51 -1.81 -6.91 -2.64
N ARG A 52 -1.76 -6.01 -3.62
CA ARG A 52 -0.96 -4.80 -3.59
C ARG A 52 -1.87 -3.59 -3.53
N GLN A 53 -1.68 -2.78 -2.50
CA GLN A 53 -2.33 -1.49 -2.36
C GLN A 53 -1.33 -0.36 -2.55
N GLU A 54 -1.64 0.58 -3.42
CA GLU A 54 -0.88 1.82 -3.57
C GLU A 54 -1.58 2.96 -2.84
N VAL A 55 -0.79 3.75 -2.09
CA VAL A 55 -1.27 4.95 -1.38
C VAL A 55 -0.37 6.13 -1.65
N TRP A 56 -0.98 7.30 -1.88
CA TRP A 56 -0.28 8.55 -2.13
C TRP A 56 -0.50 9.54 -0.99
N CYS A 57 0.54 10.29 -0.65
CA CYS A 57 0.49 11.48 0.18
C CYS A 57 0.53 12.68 -0.74
N ALA A 58 -0.59 13.38 -0.89
CA ALA A 58 -0.70 14.57 -1.73
C ALA A 58 -1.50 15.66 -1.02
N GLU A 59 -1.41 16.89 -1.50
CA GLU A 59 -2.26 17.98 -1.00
C GLU A 59 -3.67 17.82 -1.57
N ARG A 60 -4.69 18.05 -0.75
CA ARG A 60 -6.06 18.13 -1.26
C ARG A 60 -6.22 19.35 -2.16
N PRO A 61 -6.95 19.22 -3.28
CA PRO A 61 -7.25 20.34 -4.16
C PRO A 61 -8.03 21.46 -3.45
N ASP A 62 -8.78 21.13 -2.40
CA ASP A 62 -9.72 22.04 -1.74
C ASP A 62 -9.12 22.90 -0.61
N GLY A 63 -7.82 22.79 -0.31
CA GLY A 63 -7.28 23.55 0.83
C GLY A 63 -5.84 23.28 1.27
N GLY A 64 -5.00 22.65 0.44
CA GLY A 64 -3.55 22.52 0.71
C GLY A 64 -3.17 21.58 1.87
N ALA A 65 -4.13 21.00 2.58
CA ALA A 65 -3.84 20.01 3.61
C ALA A 65 -3.35 18.70 2.97
N LEU A 66 -2.24 18.16 3.50
CA LEU A 66 -1.73 16.85 3.07
C LEU A 66 -2.66 15.72 3.53
N TRP A 67 -2.98 14.82 2.62
CA TRP A 67 -3.86 13.67 2.81
C TRP A 67 -3.23 12.41 2.25
N TRP A 68 -3.58 11.28 2.86
CA TRP A 68 -3.41 9.96 2.27
C TRP A 68 -4.57 9.69 1.32
N PHE A 69 -4.26 9.10 0.17
CA PHE A 69 -5.23 8.68 -0.84
C PHE A 69 -4.99 7.23 -1.20
N TRP A 70 -6.06 6.46 -1.37
CA TRP A 70 -6.01 5.24 -2.15
C TRP A 70 -5.77 5.57 -3.60
N VAL A 71 -5.03 4.70 -4.27
CA VAL A 71 -4.73 4.85 -5.69
C VAL A 71 -5.35 3.69 -6.43
N TRP A 72 -6.34 4.02 -7.24
CA TRP A 72 -7.02 3.08 -8.10
C TRP A 72 -6.59 3.35 -9.54
N TRP A 73 -5.92 2.38 -10.14
CA TRP A 73 -5.56 2.47 -11.55
C TRP A 73 -6.75 1.97 -12.36
N ASP A 74 -7.40 2.86 -13.10
CA ASP A 74 -8.33 2.43 -14.14
C ASP A 74 -7.53 1.77 -15.28
N GLY A 75 -7.97 0.60 -15.73
CA GLY A 75 -7.21 -0.20 -16.69
C GLY A 75 -6.97 0.53 -18.02
N ALA A 76 -5.78 0.31 -18.59
CA ALA A 76 -5.30 0.57 -19.98
C ALA A 76 -5.58 1.94 -20.66
N GLY A 77 -6.33 2.85 -20.04
CA GLY A 77 -6.93 4.01 -20.72
C GLY A 77 -6.13 5.31 -20.73
N GLY A 78 -4.96 5.39 -20.07
CA GLY A 78 -4.11 6.58 -20.07
C GLY A 78 -4.65 7.79 -19.29
N SER A 79 -5.88 7.73 -18.78
CA SER A 79 -6.32 8.55 -17.66
C SER A 79 -5.44 8.19 -16.45
N GLY A 80 -4.94 9.18 -15.73
CA GLY A 80 -4.12 8.92 -14.54
C GLY A 80 -4.89 8.13 -13.47
N PRO A 81 -4.23 7.74 -12.37
CA PRO A 81 -4.91 7.01 -11.31
C PRO A 81 -5.99 7.87 -10.66
N ASP A 82 -7.08 7.23 -10.27
CA ASP A 82 -8.10 7.83 -9.42
C ASP A 82 -7.60 7.84 -7.96
N LEU A 83 -7.75 8.98 -7.31
CA LEU A 83 -7.28 9.21 -5.95
C LEU A 83 -8.48 9.33 -5.01
N GLU A 84 -8.76 8.25 -4.28
CA GLU A 84 -9.83 8.24 -3.28
C GLU A 84 -9.29 8.71 -1.92
N PRO A 85 -9.91 9.70 -1.24
CA PRO A 85 -9.45 10.18 0.06
C PRO A 85 -9.47 9.09 1.13
N LEU A 86 -8.32 8.80 1.73
CA LEU A 86 -8.21 7.88 2.85
C LEU A 86 -8.37 8.62 4.19
N CYS A 87 -7.42 9.49 4.53
CA CYS A 87 -7.46 10.28 5.77
C CYS A 87 -6.43 11.43 5.73
N PRO A 88 -6.51 12.41 6.65
CA PRO A 88 -5.47 13.43 6.80
C PRO A 88 -4.10 12.82 7.04
N ALA A 89 -3.05 13.39 6.47
CA ALA A 89 -1.76 12.72 6.43
C ALA A 89 -1.00 12.72 7.78
N GLY A 90 -1.50 13.46 8.78
CA GLY A 90 -1.06 13.38 10.17
C GLY A 90 -1.59 12.15 10.93
N GLU A 91 -2.68 11.53 10.44
CA GLU A 91 -3.35 10.39 11.07
C GLU A 91 -2.67 9.06 10.67
N ILE A 92 -1.40 8.89 11.05
CA ILE A 92 -0.55 7.79 10.59
C ILE A 92 -1.08 6.41 11.02
N GLU A 93 -1.48 6.27 12.29
CA GLU A 93 -1.98 5.00 12.82
C GLU A 93 -3.32 4.61 12.18
N ALA A 94 -4.22 5.57 12.01
CA ALA A 94 -5.51 5.34 11.36
C ALA A 94 -5.32 4.98 9.86
N ALA A 95 -4.37 5.62 9.18
CA ALA A 95 -4.00 5.23 7.81
C ALA A 95 -3.50 3.78 7.77
N ALA A 96 -2.55 3.43 8.65
CA ALA A 96 -1.96 2.10 8.71
C ALA A 96 -3.01 1.01 9.03
N GLU A 97 -3.92 1.27 9.97
CA GLU A 97 -5.02 0.38 10.33
C GLU A 97 -5.95 0.13 9.14
N ARG A 98 -6.40 1.18 8.46
CA ARG A 98 -7.30 1.04 7.29
C ARG A 98 -6.63 0.27 6.15
N ILE A 99 -5.33 0.52 5.90
CA ILE A 99 -4.53 -0.24 4.92
C ILE A 99 -4.45 -1.72 5.30
N ALA A 100 -4.18 -2.02 6.57
CA ALA A 100 -4.14 -3.39 7.05
C ALA A 100 -5.48 -4.11 6.88
N VAL A 101 -6.60 -3.44 7.21
CA VAL A 101 -7.95 -4.00 7.06
C VAL A 101 -8.26 -4.32 5.61
N VAL A 102 -7.97 -3.41 4.67
CA VAL A 102 -8.20 -3.64 3.24
C VAL A 102 -7.40 -4.84 2.74
N LEU A 103 -6.11 -4.91 3.07
CA LEU A 103 -5.26 -6.02 2.66
C LEU A 103 -5.67 -7.36 3.29
N ALA A 104 -6.12 -7.34 4.55
CA ALA A 104 -6.63 -8.53 5.22
C ALA A 104 -7.98 -9.00 4.64
N ALA A 105 -8.91 -8.08 4.34
CA ALA A 105 -10.23 -8.40 3.80
C ALA A 105 -10.18 -9.03 2.40
N SER A 106 -9.14 -8.74 1.62
CA SER A 106 -8.95 -9.35 0.30
C SER A 106 -8.12 -10.64 0.31
N SER A 107 -7.76 -11.14 1.50
CA SER A 107 -7.05 -12.41 1.70
C SER A 107 -7.97 -13.59 2.05
N GLY A 108 -9.30 -13.39 2.00
CA GLY A 108 -10.33 -14.37 2.38
C GLY A 108 -11.10 -14.96 1.22
#